data_AF-A0A7Z9MHG9-F1
#
_entry.id   AF-A0A7Z9MHG9-F1
#
_cell.length_a   1.000
_cell.length_b   1.000
_cell.length_c   1.000
_cell.angle_alpha   90.00
_cell.angle_beta   90.00
_cell.angle_gamma   90.00
#
_symmetry.space_group_name_H-M   'P 1'
#
loop_
_entity.id
_entity.type
_entity.pdbx_description
1 polymer ?
#
loop_
_entity_poly.entity_id
_entity_poly.type
_entity_poly.pdbx_seq_one_letter_code
_entity_poly.pdbx_strand_id
1 'polypeptide(L)' 'MLHNGEVLAVADKQLLPSYDVFDEKRYFEPGEKFCMFELFGEKIGIAICEDFWRGFDSSS' A
#
# COMPACT_ATOMS: atom_id res chain seq x y z
N MET A 1 -1.67 -4.30 10.12
CA MET A 1 -2.25 -5.59 10.51
C MET A 1 -2.04 -5.76 12.01
N LEU A 2 -3.12 -5.95 12.76
CA LEU A 2 -3.08 -6.23 14.20
C LEU A 2 -3.46 -7.70 14.43
N HIS A 3 -2.68 -8.40 15.24
CA HIS A 3 -2.96 -9.78 15.62
C HIS A 3 -2.57 -10.00 17.07
N ASN A 4 -3.48 -10.54 17.89
CA ASN A 4 -3.29 -10.79 19.31
C ASN A 4 -2.82 -9.56 20.12
N GLY A 5 -3.28 -8.37 19.72
CA GLY A 5 -2.92 -7.11 20.39
C GLY A 5 -1.56 -6.53 19.96
N GLU A 6 -0.85 -7.17 19.03
CA GLU A 6 0.43 -6.69 18.52
C GLU A 6 0.32 -6.17 17.08
N VAL A 7 1.15 -5.19 16.74
CA VAL A 7 1.31 -4.68 15.38
C VAL A 7 2.25 -5.61 14.62
N LEU A 8 1.70 -6.51 13.82
CA LEU A 8 2.49 -7.45 13.02
C LEU A 8 3.07 -6.79 11.77
N ALA A 9 2.34 -5.85 11.18
CA ALA A 9 2.75 -5.18 9.95
C ALA A 9 2.13 -3.80 9.82
N VAL A 10 2.88 -2.85 9.28
CA VAL A 10 2.42 -1.51 8.86
C VAL A 10 2.72 -1.38 7.38
N ALA A 11 1.76 -0.84 6.63
CA ALA A 11 1.87 -0.64 5.19
C ALA A 11 1.62 0.83 4.90
N ASP A 12 2.54 1.45 4.18
CA ASP A 12 2.42 2.80 3.68
C ASP A 12 1.98 2.73 2.21
N LYS A 13 0.98 3.54 1.85
CA LYS A 13 0.47 3.63 0.48
C LYS A 13 1.58 4.14 -0.45
N GLN A 14 1.78 3.49 -1.58
CA GLN A 14 2.90 3.80 -2.48
C GLN A 14 2.50 4.75 -3.61
N LEU A 15 1.31 4.51 -4.19
CA LEU A 15 0.74 5.32 -5.25
C LEU A 15 -0.21 6.35 -4.65
N LEU A 16 0.25 7.60 -4.61
CA LEU A 16 -0.52 8.74 -4.11
C LEU A 16 -1.10 9.51 -5.31
N PRO A 17 -2.34 9.25 -5.73
CA PRO A 17 -2.98 10.02 -6.80
C PRO A 17 -3.12 11.50 -6.40
N SER A 18 -2.94 12.36 -7.40
CA SER A 18 -3.16 13.82 -7.30
C SER A 18 -4.08 14.30 -8.42
N TYR A 19 -5.08 13.50 -8.76
CA TYR A 19 -6.04 13.73 -9.84
C TYR A 19 -7.48 13.49 -9.38
N ASP A 20 -8.44 14.04 -10.14
CA ASP A 20 -9.88 13.97 -9.88
C ASP A 20 -10.22 14.46 -8.46
N VAL A 21 -10.79 13.59 -7.62
CA VAL A 21 -11.16 13.91 -6.23
C VAL A 21 -10.01 13.73 -5.22
N PHE A 22 -8.84 13.27 -5.69
CA PHE A 22 -7.69 12.95 -4.83
C PHE A 22 -6.57 13.98 -4.94
N ASP A 23 -6.05 14.42 -3.80
CA ASP A 23 -4.85 15.26 -3.66
C ASP A 23 -3.94 14.69 -2.56
N GLU A 24 -3.55 13.42 -2.70
CA GLU A 24 -2.86 12.69 -1.62
C GLU A 24 -1.40 13.11 -1.45
N LYS A 25 -0.72 13.49 -2.54
CA LYS A 25 0.67 13.99 -2.50
C LYS A 25 0.85 15.25 -1.68
N ARG A 26 -0.23 16.00 -1.42
CA ARG A 26 -0.21 17.17 -0.55
C ARG A 26 -0.03 16.81 0.93
N TYR A 27 -0.49 15.64 1.34
CA TYR A 27 -0.60 15.25 2.75
C TYR A 27 0.32 14.11 3.15
N PHE A 28 0.76 13.28 2.20
CA PHE A 28 1.52 12.06 2.48
C PHE A 28 2.78 11.94 1.62
N GLU A 29 3.76 11.22 2.17
CA GLU A 29 4.91 10.72 1.42
C GLU A 29 4.62 9.27 0.98
N PRO A 30 5.04 8.85 -0.23
CA PRO A 30 4.78 7.51 -0.71
C PRO A 30 5.62 6.48 0.05
N GLY A 31 5.02 5.32 0.34
CA GLY A 31 5.73 4.16 0.86
C GLY A 31 6.77 3.62 -0.13
N GLU A 32 7.92 3.17 0.38
CA GLU A 32 9.03 2.72 -0.47
C GLU A 32 9.01 1.23 -0.81
N LYS A 33 8.39 0.40 0.05
CA LYS A 33 8.48 -1.06 0.00
C LYS A 33 7.12 -1.71 0.12
N PHE A 34 6.91 -2.82 -0.60
CA PHE A 34 5.70 -3.61 -0.44
C PHE A 34 5.67 -4.20 0.96
N CYS A 35 4.55 -4.03 1.66
CA CYS A 35 4.35 -4.65 2.95
C CYS A 35 3.96 -6.11 2.75
N MET A 36 4.92 -7.00 3.01
CA MET A 36 4.76 -8.44 2.95
C MET A 36 5.05 -9.03 4.33
N PHE A 37 4.22 -9.96 4.79
CA PHE A 37 4.43 -10.69 6.03
C PHE A 37 3.89 -12.12 5.92
N GLU A 38 4.30 -12.99 6.84
CA GLU A 38 3.80 -14.37 6.90
C GLU A 38 2.76 -14.51 8.01
N LEU A 39 1.68 -15.22 7.73
CA LEU A 39 0.64 -15.55 8.71
C LEU A 39 0.10 -16.94 8.41
N PHE A 40 0.10 -17.81 9.42
CA PHE A 40 -0.32 -19.22 9.30
C PHE A 40 0.40 -20.00 8.18
N GLY A 41 1.65 -19.66 7.89
CA GLY A 41 2.45 -20.30 6.83
C GLY A 41 2.23 -19.73 5.42
N GLU A 42 1.32 -18.76 5.27
CA GLU A 42 1.03 -18.11 4.00
C GLU A 42 1.67 -16.73 3.90
N LYS A 43 2.12 -16.36 2.70
CA LYS A 43 2.65 -15.02 2.42
C LYS A 43 1.51 -14.06 2.08
N ILE A 44 1.36 -13.03 2.89
CA ILE A 44 0.33 -12.00 2.72
C ILE A 44 1.00 -10.69 2.29
N GLY A 45 0.47 -10.09 1.24
CA GLY A 45 0.81 -8.74 0.79
C GLY A 45 -0.31 -7.76 1.05
N ILE A 46 0.03 -6.53 1.45
CA ILE A 46 -0.91 -5.42 1.57
C ILE A 46 -0.63 -4.42 0.46
N ALA A 47 -1.69 -4.03 -0.24
CA ALA A 47 -1.72 -2.92 -1.19
C ALA A 47 -2.94 -2.04 -0.87
N ILE A 48 -2.79 -0.72 -1.03
CA ILE A 48 -3.82 0.25 -0.69
C ILE A 48 -4.32 0.93 -1.96
N CYS A 49 -5.59 0.68 -2.33
CA CYS A 49 -6.30 1.30 -3.46
C CYS A 49 -5.48 1.32 -4.77
N GLU A 50 -4.90 2.47 -5.13
CA GLU A 50 -4.15 2.70 -6.37
C GLU A 50 -2.93 1.77 -6.50
N ASP A 51 -2.35 1.30 -5.39
CA ASP A 51 -1.19 0.40 -5.38
C ASP A 51 -1.39 -0.87 -6.23
N PHE A 52 -2.62 -1.36 -6.35
CA PHE A 52 -2.94 -2.53 -7.17
C PHE A 52 -2.76 -2.31 -8.68
N TRP A 53 -2.82 -1.06 -9.13
CA TRP A 53 -2.83 -0.69 -10.56
C TRP A 53 -1.45 -0.32 -11.10
N ARG A 54 -0.39 -0.47 -10.29
CA ARG A 54 1.00 -0.09 -10.62
C ARG A 54 1.54 -0.71 -11.92
N GLY A 55 0.91 -1.75 -12.47
CA GLY A 55 1.23 -2.36 -13.78
C GLY A 55 0.28 -2.02 -14.93
N PHE A 56 -0.85 -1.35 -14.69
CA PHE A 56 -1.79 -0.92 -15.73
C PHE A 56 -1.47 0.47 -16.28
N ASP A 57 -0.87 1.35 -15.46
CA ASP A 57 -0.55 2.74 -15.85
C ASP A 57 0.83 2.92 -16.52
N SER A 58 1.55 1.84 -16.86
CA SER A 58 2.85 1.94 -17.55
C SER A 58 2.77 2.00 -19.09
N SER A 59 1.59 2.28 -19.63
CA SER A 59 1.40 2.58 -21.05
C SER A 59 0.48 3.78 -21.23
N SER A 60 1.06 4.97 -21.09
CA SER A 60 0.63 6.21 -21.73
C SER A 60 1.83 7.11 -21.92
#